data_AF-A0A7C1NTB6-F1
#
_entry.id   AF-A0A7C1NTB6-F1
#
_cell.length_a   1.000
_cell.length_b   1.000
_cell.length_c   1.000
_cell.angle_alpha   90.00
_cell.angle_beta   90.00
_cell.angle_gamma   90.00
#
_symmetry.space_group_name_H-M   'P 1'
#
loop_
_entity.id
_entity.type
_entity.pdbx_description
1 polymer ?
#
loop_
_entity_poly.entity_id
_entity_poly.type
_entity_poly.pdbx_seq_one_letter_code
_entity_poly.pdbx_strand_id
1 'polypeptide(L)'
;MDDLKYGKRNKRGDWAPNDPLAPGPLLLFPWNPLAVLKWLPGYFLPWNAFFFATAIVFWTWLTPDLETMKTLSPGWIAYLLVRNMVWVLLWYSVWEFVFYVRRRQGNKFKYNAKWPSETPSDVFMFKSQNVDNAIRTFVSGVPIWTAYEVVILWVFANGWVPWMTWADNKWWLLGIGLVLPIIHEFHFYCVHRLIHVPVFYKWIHSVHHNSVNPTPWSSLSMHPVEHLLYWSGALIHLILPSHPLLAIYHLHIAGTGAIVGHIGFDKVELGEEKGLDTHAYAHYLHHKFFEVNYADGSLPLDKWFGTWHDGTKDGDALMDARWEKKKARLNATKQPGE
;
A
#
# COMPACT_ATOMS: atom_id res chain seq x y z
N MET A 1 25.98 -5.55 6.05
CA MET A 1 25.64 -4.67 7.17
C MET A 1 25.33 -5.50 8.42
N ASP A 2 25.62 -4.96 9.61
CA ASP A 2 25.20 -5.53 10.91
C ASP A 2 23.89 -4.85 11.33
N ASP A 3 22.80 -5.62 11.38
CA ASP A 3 21.45 -5.09 11.63
C ASP A 3 21.19 -4.79 13.11
N LEU A 4 21.99 -5.32 14.02
CA LEU A 4 21.89 -5.07 15.46
C LEU A 4 22.38 -3.66 15.85
N LYS A 5 23.11 -2.99 14.96
CA LYS A 5 23.45 -1.56 15.11
C LYS A 5 22.22 -0.65 14.93
N TYR A 6 21.22 -1.12 14.19
CA TYR A 6 20.04 -0.34 13.81
C TYR A 6 18.77 -0.79 14.51
N GLY A 7 18.77 -1.97 15.13
CA GLY A 7 17.61 -2.52 15.80
C GLY A 7 17.95 -3.65 16.76
N LYS A 8 16.89 -4.28 17.28
CA LYS A 8 16.98 -5.30 18.33
C LYS A 8 16.15 -6.50 17.92
N ARG A 9 16.54 -7.68 18.39
CA ARG A 9 15.74 -8.90 18.25
C ARG A 9 15.08 -9.28 19.57
N ASN A 10 13.83 -9.72 19.49
CA ASN A 10 13.16 -10.34 20.63
C ASN A 10 13.56 -11.82 20.78
N LYS A 11 13.05 -12.49 21.82
CA LYS A 11 13.31 -13.93 22.07
C LYS A 11 12.84 -14.87 20.94
N ARG A 12 11.91 -14.42 20.10
CA ARG A 12 11.40 -15.18 18.93
C ARG A 12 12.25 -14.94 17.68
N GLY A 13 13.24 -14.04 17.76
CA GLY A 13 14.09 -13.62 16.64
C GLY A 13 13.51 -12.49 15.80
N ASP A 14 12.32 -11.97 16.13
CA ASP A 14 11.70 -10.86 15.41
C ASP A 14 12.51 -9.59 15.61
N TRP A 15 12.73 -8.83 14.55
CA TRP A 15 13.52 -7.61 14.53
C TRP A 15 12.62 -6.35 14.64
N ALA A 16 13.09 -5.36 15.38
CA ALA A 16 12.49 -4.04 15.46
C ALA A 16 13.58 -2.95 15.41
N PRO A 17 13.34 -1.81 14.75
CA PRO A 17 14.28 -0.70 14.71
C PRO A 17 14.49 -0.09 16.10
N ASN A 18 15.66 0.52 16.31
CA ASN A 18 15.97 1.27 17.52
C ASN A 18 15.21 2.59 17.59
N ASP A 19 15.06 3.24 16.43
CA ASP A 19 14.40 4.53 16.32
C ASP A 19 12.88 4.35 16.27
N PRO A 20 12.11 5.11 17.07
CA PRO A 20 10.66 5.14 16.97
C PRO A 20 10.21 5.64 15.61
N LEU A 21 9.08 5.14 15.12
CA LEU A 21 8.45 5.71 13.94
C LEU A 21 8.06 7.16 14.19
N ALA A 22 8.24 7.99 13.16
CA ALA A 22 7.75 9.35 13.11
C ALA A 22 6.71 9.48 11.98
N PRO A 23 5.59 10.18 12.20
CA PRO A 23 4.67 10.48 11.11
C PRO A 23 5.27 11.53 10.18
N GLY A 24 4.73 11.61 8.96
CA GLY A 24 5.08 12.65 8.01
C GLY A 24 4.87 14.06 8.59
N PRO A 25 5.82 14.99 8.36
CA PRO A 25 5.81 16.30 9.01
C PRO A 25 4.87 17.30 8.34
N LEU A 26 4.32 16.98 7.15
CA LEU A 26 3.59 17.94 6.30
C LEU A 26 2.44 18.63 7.06
N LEU A 27 1.64 17.84 7.80
CA LEU A 27 0.49 18.32 8.58
C LEU A 27 0.65 18.03 10.08
N LEU A 28 1.88 17.81 10.55
CA LEU A 28 2.15 17.55 11.97
C LEU A 28 2.19 18.86 12.76
N PHE A 29 1.52 18.93 13.90
CA PHE A 29 1.51 20.10 14.79
C PHE A 29 2.26 19.83 16.10
N PRO A 30 3.07 20.78 16.62
CA PRO A 30 3.37 22.09 16.02
C PRO A 30 4.18 21.97 14.71
N TRP A 31 3.84 22.82 13.72
CA TRP A 31 4.40 22.71 12.38
C TRP A 31 5.86 23.12 12.35
N ASN A 32 6.70 22.32 11.68
CA ASN A 32 8.14 22.55 11.59
C ASN A 32 8.60 22.58 10.11
N PRO A 33 8.83 23.77 9.54
CA PRO A 33 9.24 23.90 8.13
C PRO A 33 10.54 23.17 7.80
N LEU A 34 11.51 23.13 8.71
CA LEU A 34 12.78 22.43 8.49
C LEU A 34 12.58 20.91 8.41
N ALA A 35 11.64 20.37 9.19
CA ALA A 35 11.28 18.95 9.11
C ALA A 35 10.62 18.63 7.77
N VAL A 36 9.72 19.50 7.29
CA VAL A 36 9.10 19.36 5.95
C VAL A 36 10.14 19.41 4.86
N LEU A 37 11.06 20.39 4.88
CA LEU A 37 12.13 20.51 3.89
C LEU A 37 13.04 19.27 3.85
N LYS A 38 13.38 18.70 5.01
CA LYS A 38 14.17 17.46 5.10
C LYS A 38 13.41 16.22 4.62
N TRP A 39 12.09 16.23 4.73
CA TRP A 39 11.22 15.12 4.30
C TRP A 39 10.92 15.12 2.80
N LEU A 40 10.85 16.30 2.17
CA LEU A 40 10.53 16.45 0.74
C LEU A 40 11.33 15.54 -0.20
N PRO A 41 12.67 15.37 -0.06
CA PRO A 41 13.40 14.44 -0.92
C PRO A 41 12.85 13.01 -0.89
N GLY A 42 12.48 12.50 0.29
CA GLY A 42 11.89 11.17 0.47
C GLY A 42 10.44 11.07 -0.02
N TYR A 43 9.71 12.19 -0.03
CA TYR A 43 8.39 12.26 -0.67
C TYR A 43 8.49 12.03 -2.18
N PHE A 44 9.55 12.50 -2.84
CA PHE A 44 9.73 12.29 -4.28
C PHE A 44 10.45 10.97 -4.60
N LEU A 45 11.56 10.70 -3.90
CA LEU A 45 12.51 9.67 -4.28
C LEU A 45 12.57 8.52 -3.26
N PRO A 46 12.79 7.27 -3.72
CA PRO A 46 12.80 6.86 -5.13
C PRO A 46 11.39 6.56 -5.66
N TRP A 47 10.42 6.33 -4.76
CA TRP A 47 9.18 5.62 -5.10
C TRP A 47 8.22 6.42 -5.96
N ASN A 48 7.84 7.63 -5.55
CA ASN A 48 6.88 8.43 -6.29
C ASN A 48 7.40 8.82 -7.68
N ALA A 49 8.70 9.12 -7.80
CA ALA A 49 9.36 9.33 -9.09
C ALA A 49 9.34 8.08 -9.97
N PHE A 50 9.61 6.89 -9.40
CA PHE A 50 9.54 5.62 -10.14
C PHE A 50 8.11 5.31 -10.63
N PHE A 51 7.10 5.48 -9.77
CA PHE A 51 5.69 5.27 -10.15
C PHE A 51 5.25 6.26 -11.23
N PHE A 52 5.68 7.52 -11.15
CA PHE A 52 5.36 8.51 -12.17
C PHE A 52 6.06 8.21 -13.51
N ALA A 53 7.35 7.84 -13.47
CA ALA A 53 8.10 7.46 -14.66
C ALA A 53 7.49 6.25 -15.37
N THR A 54 7.07 5.23 -14.63
CA THR A 54 6.40 4.04 -15.20
C THR A 54 5.01 4.38 -15.73
N ALA A 55 4.28 5.30 -15.10
CA ALA A 55 3.01 5.80 -15.62
C ALA A 55 3.18 6.57 -16.95
N ILE A 56 4.25 7.36 -17.10
CA ILE A 56 4.61 8.00 -18.38
C ILE A 56 4.85 6.94 -19.44
N VAL A 57 5.59 5.88 -19.11
CA VAL A 57 5.83 4.76 -20.05
C VAL A 57 4.52 4.12 -20.48
N PHE A 58 3.63 3.84 -19.52
CA PHE A 58 2.34 3.21 -19.78
C PHE A 58 1.47 4.08 -20.66
N TRP A 59 1.33 5.36 -20.33
CA TRP A 59 0.53 6.30 -21.09
C TRP A 59 1.06 6.49 -22.52
N THR A 60 2.38 6.61 -22.68
CA THR A 60 2.99 6.99 -23.97
C THR A 60 3.07 5.82 -24.94
N TRP A 61 3.35 4.61 -24.45
CA TRP A 61 3.67 3.47 -25.32
C TRP A 61 2.80 2.24 -25.10
N LEU A 62 2.14 2.13 -23.95
CA LEU A 62 1.41 0.92 -23.57
C LEU A 62 -0.07 1.18 -23.29
N THR A 63 -0.61 2.27 -23.83
CA THR A 63 -2.04 2.61 -23.76
C THR A 63 -2.54 2.74 -25.21
N PRO A 64 -3.72 2.17 -25.55
CA PRO A 64 -4.28 2.32 -26.88
C PRO A 64 -4.50 3.78 -27.26
N ASP A 65 -4.58 4.06 -28.56
CA ASP A 65 -4.89 5.39 -29.05
C ASP A 65 -6.31 5.84 -28.67
N LEU A 66 -6.55 7.15 -28.77
CA LEU A 66 -7.80 7.78 -28.39
C LEU A 66 -9.02 7.19 -29.12
N GLU A 67 -8.91 6.91 -30.42
CA GLU A 67 -10.04 6.40 -31.22
C GLU A 67 -10.40 4.98 -30.80
N THR A 68 -9.38 4.13 -30.56
CA THR A 68 -9.57 2.78 -30.03
C THR A 68 -10.31 2.80 -28.68
N MET A 69 -9.93 3.73 -27.78
CA MET A 69 -10.52 3.81 -26.44
C MET A 69 -11.96 4.33 -26.41
N LYS A 70 -12.49 4.95 -27.48
CA LYS A 70 -13.87 5.46 -27.51
C LYS A 70 -14.92 4.35 -27.46
N THR A 71 -14.62 3.19 -28.04
CA THR A 71 -15.54 2.05 -28.08
C THR A 71 -14.96 0.89 -27.28
N LEU A 72 -15.70 0.43 -26.27
CA LEU A 72 -15.31 -0.77 -25.51
C LEU A 72 -15.22 -1.97 -26.46
N SER A 73 -14.07 -2.62 -26.51
CA SER A 73 -13.90 -3.87 -27.26
C SER A 73 -13.02 -4.86 -26.49
N PRO A 74 -13.28 -6.17 -26.62
CA PRO A 74 -12.49 -7.18 -25.90
C PRO A 74 -10.99 -7.11 -26.19
N GLY A 75 -10.59 -6.65 -27.39
CA GLY A 75 -9.19 -6.62 -27.81
C GLY A 75 -8.31 -5.72 -26.95
N TRP A 76 -8.67 -4.44 -26.81
CA TRP A 76 -7.85 -3.51 -26.03
C TRP A 76 -8.03 -3.69 -24.52
N ILE A 77 -9.19 -4.17 -24.07
CA ILE A 77 -9.41 -4.58 -22.67
C ILE A 77 -8.48 -5.74 -22.31
N ALA A 78 -8.41 -6.77 -23.15
CA ALA A 78 -7.49 -7.90 -22.94
C ALA A 78 -6.03 -7.47 -23.02
N TYR A 79 -5.68 -6.54 -23.93
CA TYR A 79 -4.35 -5.95 -24.01
C TYR A 79 -3.94 -5.28 -22.69
N LEU A 80 -4.79 -4.41 -22.12
CA LEU A 80 -4.51 -3.75 -20.84
C LEU A 80 -4.41 -4.77 -19.70
N LEU A 81 -5.26 -5.80 -19.69
CA LEU A 81 -5.22 -6.86 -18.69
C LEU A 81 -3.87 -7.59 -18.72
N VAL A 82 -3.45 -8.06 -19.90
CA VAL A 82 -2.17 -8.76 -20.07
C VAL A 82 -1.00 -7.84 -19.71
N ARG A 83 -1.03 -6.57 -20.13
CA ARG A 83 -0.01 -5.58 -19.79
C ARG A 83 0.12 -5.41 -18.27
N ASN A 84 -1.00 -5.24 -17.57
CA ASN A 84 -1.01 -5.09 -16.11
C ASN A 84 -0.55 -6.38 -15.40
N MET A 85 -0.95 -7.55 -15.91
CA MET A 85 -0.49 -8.84 -15.39
C MET A 85 1.02 -9.01 -15.56
N VAL A 86 1.57 -8.72 -16.74
CA VAL A 86 3.02 -8.79 -16.99
C VAL A 86 3.76 -7.83 -16.08
N TRP A 87 3.26 -6.60 -15.92
CA TRP A 87 3.88 -5.60 -15.06
C TRP A 87 3.92 -6.02 -13.60
N VAL A 88 2.78 -6.45 -13.05
CA VAL A 88 2.68 -6.96 -11.68
C VAL A 88 3.56 -8.19 -11.50
N LEU A 89 3.54 -9.14 -12.44
CA LEU A 89 4.38 -10.32 -12.39
C LEU A 89 5.86 -9.95 -12.29
N LEU A 90 6.35 -9.07 -13.17
CA LEU A 90 7.75 -8.66 -13.18
C LEU A 90 8.13 -7.90 -11.91
N TRP A 91 7.33 -6.88 -11.54
CA TRP A 91 7.62 -6.03 -10.39
C TRP A 91 7.61 -6.84 -9.08
N TYR A 92 6.56 -7.61 -8.84
CA TYR A 92 6.39 -8.38 -7.60
C TYR A 92 7.40 -9.52 -7.51
N SER A 93 7.67 -10.21 -8.63
CA SER A 93 8.63 -11.30 -8.65
C SER A 93 10.05 -10.84 -8.36
N VAL A 94 10.46 -9.63 -8.77
CA VAL A 94 11.80 -9.12 -8.44
C VAL A 94 11.99 -9.06 -6.92
N TRP A 95 11.04 -8.46 -6.21
CA TRP A 95 11.10 -8.35 -4.76
C TRP A 95 10.96 -9.71 -4.08
N GLU A 96 9.98 -10.51 -4.47
CA GLU A 96 9.79 -11.83 -3.89
C GLU A 96 11.03 -12.72 -4.10
N PHE A 97 11.57 -12.73 -5.31
CA PHE A 97 12.71 -13.57 -5.65
C PHE A 97 13.96 -13.18 -4.87
N VAL A 98 14.24 -11.88 -4.75
CA VAL A 98 15.43 -11.40 -4.03
C VAL A 98 15.33 -11.68 -2.52
N PHE A 99 14.18 -11.39 -1.91
CA PHE A 99 14.04 -11.40 -0.45
C PHE A 99 13.55 -12.73 0.13
N TYR A 100 12.70 -13.47 -0.57
CA TYR A 100 12.03 -14.65 -0.04
C TYR A 100 12.48 -15.96 -0.69
N VAL A 101 12.87 -15.94 -1.97
CA VAL A 101 13.40 -17.13 -2.67
C VAL A 101 14.91 -17.25 -2.48
N ARG A 102 15.69 -16.26 -2.94
CA ARG A 102 17.15 -16.24 -2.77
C ARG A 102 17.57 -15.89 -1.34
N ARG A 103 16.70 -15.20 -0.59
CA ARG A 103 16.96 -14.71 0.77
C ARG A 103 18.31 -14.00 0.86
N ARG A 104 18.54 -13.06 -0.07
CA ARG A 104 19.87 -12.42 -0.28
C ARG A 104 20.49 -11.86 1.01
N GLN A 105 19.68 -11.30 1.90
CA GLN A 105 20.11 -10.76 3.20
C GLN A 105 19.74 -11.64 4.41
N GLY A 106 19.30 -12.88 4.17
CA GLY A 106 18.83 -13.79 5.21
C GLY A 106 17.77 -13.13 6.10
N ASN A 107 17.97 -13.22 7.41
CA ASN A 107 17.08 -12.58 8.39
C ASN A 107 17.44 -11.13 8.71
N LYS A 108 18.53 -10.57 8.16
CA LYS A 108 18.97 -9.21 8.51
C LYS A 108 17.88 -8.22 8.18
N PHE A 109 17.52 -7.37 9.14
CA PHE A 109 16.41 -6.40 9.05
C PHE A 109 15.01 -7.00 8.85
N LYS A 110 14.86 -8.33 8.85
CA LYS A 110 13.56 -8.99 8.68
C LYS A 110 12.75 -8.88 9.96
N TYR A 111 11.55 -8.29 9.88
CA TYR A 111 10.75 -8.02 11.08
C TYR A 111 10.28 -9.30 11.78
N ASN A 112 9.74 -10.27 11.03
CA ASN A 112 9.35 -11.57 11.57
C ASN A 112 10.43 -12.61 11.28
N ALA A 113 10.92 -13.31 12.30
CA ALA A 113 12.02 -14.26 12.13
C ALA A 113 11.65 -15.49 11.28
N LYS A 114 10.36 -15.83 11.22
CA LYS A 114 9.86 -16.97 10.44
C LYS A 114 9.74 -16.62 8.97
N TRP A 115 9.90 -17.63 8.14
CA TRP A 115 9.67 -17.54 6.70
C TRP A 115 8.29 -18.10 6.35
N PRO A 116 7.47 -17.36 5.59
CA PRO A 116 6.14 -17.84 5.18
C PRO A 116 6.19 -19.20 4.46
N SER A 117 7.24 -19.46 3.67
CA SER A 117 7.44 -20.74 2.98
C SER A 117 7.77 -21.93 3.90
N GLU A 118 8.12 -21.67 5.15
CA GLU A 118 8.43 -22.69 6.16
C GLU A 118 7.29 -22.84 7.19
N THR A 119 6.21 -22.07 7.04
CA THR A 119 5.07 -22.04 7.96
C THR A 119 3.76 -22.32 7.21
N PRO A 120 3.53 -23.56 6.75
CA PRO A 120 2.29 -23.92 6.09
C PRO A 120 1.09 -23.73 7.03
N SER A 121 -0.03 -23.24 6.51
CA SER A 121 -1.23 -22.92 7.30
C SER A 121 -2.50 -23.17 6.50
N ASP A 122 -3.52 -23.74 7.14
CA ASP A 122 -4.81 -24.08 6.50
C ASP A 122 -5.65 -22.85 6.12
N VAL A 123 -5.25 -21.65 6.57
CA VAL A 123 -5.91 -20.40 6.16
C VAL A 123 -5.65 -20.03 4.70
N PHE A 124 -4.61 -20.60 4.08
CA PHE A 124 -4.20 -20.32 2.70
C PHE A 124 -4.52 -21.48 1.76
N MET A 125 -4.89 -21.15 0.51
CA MET A 125 -4.98 -22.14 -0.57
C MET A 125 -3.68 -22.95 -0.68
N PHE A 126 -3.82 -24.28 -0.78
CA PHE A 126 -2.70 -25.23 -0.83
C PHE A 126 -1.72 -25.12 0.34
N LYS A 127 -2.17 -24.59 1.48
CA LYS A 127 -1.37 -24.31 2.67
C LYS A 127 -0.15 -23.40 2.42
N SER A 128 -0.18 -22.60 1.35
CA SER A 128 0.93 -21.76 0.93
C SER A 128 0.48 -20.31 0.79
N GLN A 129 0.98 -19.44 1.68
CA GLN A 129 0.70 -18.01 1.66
C GLN A 129 1.02 -17.39 0.30
N ASN A 130 2.19 -17.69 -0.26
CA ASN A 130 2.64 -17.09 -1.52
C ASN A 130 1.77 -17.51 -2.71
N VAL A 131 1.34 -18.79 -2.75
CA VAL A 131 0.47 -19.28 -3.82
C VAL A 131 -0.92 -18.65 -3.71
N ASP A 132 -1.49 -18.65 -2.50
CA ASP A 132 -2.80 -18.03 -2.26
C ASP A 132 -2.79 -16.53 -2.63
N ASN A 133 -1.73 -15.83 -2.21
CA ASN A 133 -1.56 -14.40 -2.46
C ASN A 133 -1.35 -14.07 -3.94
N ALA A 134 -0.55 -14.86 -4.66
CA ALA A 134 -0.38 -14.70 -6.10
C ALA A 134 -1.70 -14.96 -6.85
N ILE A 135 -2.44 -16.01 -6.47
CA ILE A 135 -3.75 -16.31 -7.08
C ILE A 135 -4.70 -15.13 -6.89
N ARG A 136 -4.87 -14.60 -5.68
CA ARG A 136 -5.76 -13.46 -5.43
C ARG A 136 -5.33 -12.21 -6.20
N THR A 137 -4.03 -11.96 -6.26
CA THR A 137 -3.47 -10.86 -7.04
C THR A 137 -3.86 -10.96 -8.52
N PHE A 138 -3.68 -12.12 -9.16
CA PHE A 138 -3.92 -12.26 -10.60
C PHE A 138 -5.37 -12.59 -10.98
N VAL A 139 -6.15 -13.20 -10.10
CA VAL A 139 -7.55 -13.59 -10.36
C VAL A 139 -8.53 -12.46 -10.05
N SER A 140 -8.26 -11.61 -9.05
CA SER A 140 -9.13 -10.48 -8.72
C SER A 140 -8.43 -9.13 -8.69
N GLY A 141 -7.24 -9.03 -8.10
CA GLY A 141 -6.54 -7.75 -7.94
C GLY A 141 -6.28 -7.03 -9.27
N VAL A 142 -5.56 -7.68 -10.19
CA VAL A 142 -5.18 -7.14 -11.49
C VAL A 142 -6.36 -6.99 -12.45
N PRO A 143 -7.31 -7.95 -12.53
CA PRO A 143 -8.53 -7.77 -13.32
C PRO A 143 -9.36 -6.57 -12.85
N ILE A 144 -9.55 -6.37 -11.54
CA ILE A 144 -10.32 -5.23 -11.02
C ILE A 144 -9.56 -3.91 -11.26
N TRP A 145 -8.25 -3.86 -11.04
CA TRP A 145 -7.42 -2.71 -11.45
C TRP A 145 -7.68 -2.38 -12.92
N THR A 146 -7.52 -3.36 -13.81
CA THR A 146 -7.69 -3.17 -15.25
C THR A 146 -9.10 -2.67 -15.59
N ALA A 147 -10.14 -3.14 -14.91
CA ALA A 147 -11.49 -2.64 -15.09
C ALA A 147 -11.63 -1.15 -14.74
N TYR A 148 -11.04 -0.71 -13.62
CA TYR A 148 -10.98 0.71 -13.27
C TYR A 148 -10.26 1.53 -14.33
N GLU A 149 -9.10 1.06 -14.80
CA GLU A 149 -8.33 1.73 -15.84
C GLU A 149 -9.12 1.85 -17.15
N VAL A 150 -9.71 0.75 -17.61
CA VAL A 150 -10.57 0.69 -18.81
C VAL A 150 -11.69 1.71 -18.72
N VAL A 151 -12.43 1.74 -17.60
CA VAL A 151 -13.55 2.67 -17.41
C VAL A 151 -13.05 4.11 -17.44
N ILE A 152 -11.98 4.43 -16.71
CA ILE A 152 -11.46 5.79 -16.67
C ILE A 152 -11.01 6.24 -18.07
N LEU A 153 -10.21 5.44 -18.76
CA LEU A 153 -9.71 5.74 -20.10
C LEU A 153 -10.85 5.89 -21.12
N TRP A 154 -11.85 5.01 -21.07
CA TRP A 154 -13.02 5.06 -21.95
C TRP A 154 -13.84 6.35 -21.75
N VAL A 155 -14.07 6.74 -20.50
CA VAL A 155 -14.82 7.97 -20.15
C VAL A 155 -14.05 9.23 -20.59
N PHE A 156 -12.72 9.25 -20.42
CA PHE A 156 -11.86 10.31 -20.97
C PHE A 156 -11.95 10.34 -22.50
N ALA A 157 -11.81 9.20 -23.18
CA ALA A 157 -11.78 9.11 -24.63
C ALA A 157 -13.08 9.61 -25.30
N ASN A 158 -14.21 9.43 -24.61
CA ASN A 158 -15.52 9.92 -25.05
C ASN A 158 -15.79 11.40 -24.69
N GLY A 159 -14.87 12.06 -23.99
CA GLY A 159 -15.04 13.46 -23.58
C GLY A 159 -16.15 13.69 -22.56
N TRP A 160 -16.53 12.66 -21.80
CA TRP A 160 -17.58 12.77 -20.77
C TRP A 160 -17.08 13.42 -19.47
N VAL A 161 -15.77 13.49 -19.29
CA VAL A 161 -15.10 14.14 -18.17
C VAL A 161 -14.04 15.12 -18.70
N PRO A 162 -13.63 16.13 -17.90
CA PRO A 162 -12.70 17.14 -18.40
C PRO A 162 -11.31 16.54 -18.68
N TRP A 163 -10.95 16.45 -19.97
CA TRP A 163 -9.60 16.10 -20.43
C TRP A 163 -8.76 17.36 -20.53
N MET A 164 -7.89 17.58 -19.54
CA MET A 164 -6.96 18.71 -19.53
C MET A 164 -5.67 18.35 -20.27
N THR A 165 -5.22 19.22 -21.17
CA THR A 165 -3.94 19.05 -21.89
C THR A 165 -2.78 19.68 -21.11
N TRP A 166 -1.57 19.14 -21.28
CA TRP A 166 -0.36 19.72 -20.68
C TRP A 166 0.02 21.07 -21.28
N ALA A 167 -0.34 21.33 -22.54
CA ALA A 167 -0.05 22.60 -23.21
C ALA A 167 -0.74 23.77 -22.51
N ASP A 168 -2.02 23.59 -22.16
CA ASP A 168 -2.85 24.67 -21.63
C ASP A 168 -2.88 24.69 -20.10
N ASN A 169 -2.68 23.54 -19.44
CA ASN A 169 -2.94 23.36 -18.00
C ASN A 169 -1.72 22.89 -17.20
N LYS A 170 -0.50 23.16 -17.68
CA LYS A 170 0.75 22.61 -17.09
C LYS A 170 0.84 22.73 -15.57
N TRP A 171 0.56 23.91 -15.00
CA TRP A 171 0.73 24.14 -13.56
C TRP A 171 -0.31 23.41 -12.72
N TRP A 172 -1.54 23.33 -13.23
CA TRP A 172 -2.61 22.59 -12.59
C TRP A 172 -2.31 21.09 -12.57
N LEU A 173 -1.92 20.52 -13.71
CA LEU A 173 -1.58 19.10 -13.81
C LEU A 173 -0.33 18.73 -13.02
N LEU A 174 0.68 19.61 -12.96
CA LEU A 174 1.82 19.46 -12.05
C LEU A 174 1.36 19.48 -10.59
N GLY A 175 0.50 20.43 -10.20
CA GLY A 175 -0.06 20.51 -8.86
C GLY A 175 -0.82 19.25 -8.45
N ILE A 176 -1.69 18.72 -9.32
CA ILE A 176 -2.38 17.45 -9.08
C ILE A 176 -1.38 16.30 -8.94
N GLY A 177 -0.43 16.18 -9.88
CA GLY A 177 0.59 15.13 -9.82
C GLY A 177 1.39 15.15 -8.51
N LEU A 178 1.72 16.34 -8.01
CA LEU A 178 2.40 16.51 -6.73
C LEU A 178 1.55 16.10 -5.52
N VAL A 179 0.24 16.33 -5.57
CA VAL A 179 -0.70 16.05 -4.46
C VAL A 179 -1.27 14.64 -4.52
N LEU A 180 -1.13 13.94 -5.64
CA LEU A 180 -1.77 12.64 -5.87
C LEU A 180 -1.37 11.54 -4.86
N PRO A 181 -0.09 11.39 -4.46
CA PRO A 181 0.27 10.45 -3.39
C PRO A 181 -0.43 10.75 -2.06
N ILE A 182 -0.65 12.04 -1.74
CA ILE A 182 -1.39 12.46 -0.54
C ILE A 182 -2.89 12.12 -0.66
N ILE A 183 -3.49 12.32 -1.84
CA ILE A 183 -4.88 11.92 -2.11
C ILE A 183 -5.02 10.40 -1.98
N HIS A 184 -4.09 9.64 -2.55
CA HIS A 184 -4.06 8.19 -2.45
C HIS A 184 -3.99 7.75 -0.99
N GLU A 185 -3.04 8.27 -0.21
CA GLU A 185 -2.89 7.88 1.20
C GLU A 185 -4.14 8.22 2.03
N PHE A 186 -4.73 9.40 1.80
CA PHE A 186 -5.96 9.78 2.51
C PHE A 186 -7.13 8.84 2.17
N HIS A 187 -7.32 8.54 0.88
CA HIS A 187 -8.33 7.58 0.43
C HIS A 187 -8.07 6.18 1.01
N PHE A 188 -6.82 5.71 0.93
CA PHE A 188 -6.40 4.43 1.49
C PHE A 188 -6.71 4.36 2.98
N TYR A 189 -6.34 5.37 3.78
CA TYR A 189 -6.65 5.42 5.20
C TYR A 189 -8.16 5.31 5.48
N CYS A 190 -8.99 6.05 4.73
CA CYS A 190 -10.44 6.01 4.90
C CYS A 190 -11.02 4.62 4.60
N VAL A 191 -10.63 4.02 3.48
CA VAL A 191 -11.06 2.67 3.09
C VAL A 191 -10.54 1.64 4.08
N HIS A 192 -9.26 1.72 4.43
CA HIS A 192 -8.59 0.77 5.32
C HIS A 192 -9.23 0.79 6.72
N ARG A 193 -9.50 1.97 7.28
CA ARG A 193 -10.21 2.08 8.55
C ARG A 193 -11.65 1.57 8.47
N LEU A 194 -12.35 1.79 7.35
CA LEU A 194 -13.69 1.26 7.12
C LEU A 194 -13.70 -0.27 7.12
N ILE A 195 -12.78 -0.91 6.38
CA ILE A 195 -12.73 -2.36 6.27
C ILE A 195 -12.26 -3.05 7.56
N HIS A 196 -11.74 -2.31 8.54
CA HIS A 196 -11.47 -2.78 9.90
C HIS A 196 -12.67 -2.72 10.86
N VAL A 197 -13.81 -2.17 10.44
CA VAL A 197 -15.07 -2.32 11.19
C VAL A 197 -15.43 -3.81 11.28
N PRO A 198 -15.87 -4.35 12.43
CA PRO A 198 -15.90 -5.79 12.69
C PRO A 198 -16.56 -6.68 11.61
N VAL A 199 -17.63 -6.20 10.99
CA VAL A 199 -18.33 -6.95 9.92
C VAL A 199 -17.48 -7.01 8.66
N PHE A 200 -16.95 -5.87 8.20
CA PHE A 200 -16.07 -5.83 7.04
C PHE A 200 -14.75 -6.55 7.32
N TYR A 201 -14.19 -6.42 8.52
CA TYR A 201 -12.97 -7.12 8.88
C TYR A 201 -13.16 -8.63 8.76
N LYS A 202 -14.19 -9.17 9.41
CA LYS A 202 -14.44 -10.61 9.45
C LYS A 202 -14.57 -11.23 8.05
N TRP A 203 -15.30 -10.58 7.15
CA TRP A 203 -15.69 -11.16 5.86
C TRP A 203 -14.85 -10.72 4.67
N ILE A 204 -14.17 -9.57 4.78
CA ILE A 204 -13.45 -8.94 3.68
C ILE A 204 -11.97 -8.85 4.03
N HIS A 205 -11.62 -8.04 5.03
CA HIS A 205 -10.22 -7.67 5.27
C HIS A 205 -9.39 -8.74 6.00
N SER A 206 -10.05 -9.70 6.66
CA SER A 206 -9.39 -10.86 7.25
C SER A 206 -8.59 -11.68 6.23
N VAL A 207 -9.02 -11.69 4.96
CA VAL A 207 -8.30 -12.35 3.87
C VAL A 207 -6.90 -11.76 3.70
N HIS A 208 -6.79 -10.44 3.70
CA HIS A 208 -5.51 -9.74 3.64
C HIS A 208 -4.67 -10.02 4.90
N HIS A 209 -5.29 -9.90 6.08
CA HIS A 209 -4.65 -10.10 7.38
C HIS A 209 -4.28 -11.55 7.72
N ASN A 210 -4.72 -12.53 6.94
CA ASN A 210 -4.17 -13.88 7.05
C ASN A 210 -2.64 -13.88 6.86
N SER A 211 -2.11 -12.94 6.06
CA SER A 211 -0.68 -12.70 5.85
C SER A 211 -0.01 -11.89 6.97
N VAL A 212 -0.14 -12.32 8.24
CA VAL A 212 0.45 -11.67 9.43
C VAL A 212 1.98 -11.46 9.32
N ASN A 213 2.65 -12.22 8.45
CA ASN A 213 4.03 -12.01 8.04
C ASN A 213 4.03 -11.60 6.55
N PRO A 214 3.86 -10.31 6.24
CA PRO A 214 3.75 -9.83 4.88
C PRO A 214 4.90 -10.25 3.97
N THR A 215 4.57 -10.40 2.68
CA THR A 215 5.51 -10.59 1.58
C THR A 215 5.13 -9.68 0.41
N PRO A 216 6.01 -9.43 -0.57
CA PRO A 216 5.64 -8.72 -1.78
C PRO A 216 4.33 -9.23 -2.41
N TRP A 217 4.11 -10.55 -2.48
CA TRP A 217 2.84 -11.11 -2.98
C TRP A 217 1.62 -10.78 -2.12
N SER A 218 1.77 -10.60 -0.80
CA SER A 218 0.62 -10.26 0.07
C SER A 218 0.10 -8.84 -0.15
N SER A 219 0.88 -7.96 -0.80
CA SER A 219 0.54 -6.55 -0.94
C SER A 219 -0.73 -6.27 -1.78
N LEU A 220 -1.03 -7.11 -2.78
CA LEU A 220 -2.30 -7.08 -3.55
C LEU A 220 -3.17 -8.32 -3.31
N SER A 221 -2.86 -9.11 -2.28
CA SER A 221 -3.68 -10.24 -1.88
C SER A 221 -4.78 -9.77 -0.95
N MET A 222 -5.99 -9.63 -1.49
CA MET A 222 -7.15 -9.12 -0.78
C MET A 222 -8.42 -9.82 -1.26
N HIS A 223 -9.53 -9.59 -0.55
CA HIS A 223 -10.85 -9.98 -1.02
C HIS A 223 -11.29 -9.10 -2.21
N PRO A 224 -12.06 -9.60 -3.20
CA PRO A 224 -12.48 -8.79 -4.36
C PRO A 224 -13.21 -7.48 -4.02
N VAL A 225 -14.02 -7.48 -2.96
CA VAL A 225 -14.68 -6.25 -2.46
C VAL A 225 -13.67 -5.25 -1.91
N GLU A 226 -12.61 -5.72 -1.28
CA GLU A 226 -11.52 -4.85 -0.84
C GLU A 226 -10.78 -4.27 -2.04
N HIS A 227 -10.49 -5.08 -3.08
CA HIS A 227 -9.94 -4.55 -4.33
C HIS A 227 -10.82 -3.46 -4.94
N LEU A 228 -12.15 -3.68 -5.00
CA LEU A 228 -13.08 -2.66 -5.50
C LEU A 228 -12.95 -1.34 -4.73
N LEU A 229 -12.86 -1.38 -3.40
CA LEU A 229 -12.68 -0.18 -2.59
C LEU A 229 -11.27 0.40 -2.74
N TYR A 230 -10.24 -0.43 -2.77
CA TYR A 230 -8.83 -0.04 -2.87
C TYR A 230 -8.55 0.77 -4.15
N TRP A 231 -9.03 0.30 -5.30
CA TRP A 231 -8.83 0.98 -6.58
C TRP A 231 -9.73 2.21 -6.78
N SER A 232 -10.79 2.36 -5.97
CA SER A 232 -11.77 3.44 -6.14
C SER A 232 -11.21 4.85 -5.99
N GLY A 233 -10.02 5.01 -5.38
CA GLY A 233 -9.34 6.30 -5.26
C GLY A 233 -9.07 6.95 -6.63
N ALA A 234 -8.85 6.15 -7.67
CA ALA A 234 -8.64 6.62 -9.03
C ALA A 234 -9.90 7.25 -9.67
N LEU A 235 -11.11 6.99 -9.13
CA LEU A 235 -12.33 7.61 -9.63
C LEU A 235 -12.38 9.13 -9.41
N ILE A 236 -11.50 9.69 -8.56
CA ILE A 236 -11.38 11.14 -8.39
C ILE A 236 -11.13 11.86 -9.73
N HIS A 237 -10.46 11.20 -10.69
CA HIS A 237 -10.16 11.75 -12.01
C HIS A 237 -11.39 11.87 -12.92
N LEU A 238 -12.54 11.31 -12.53
CA LEU A 238 -13.81 11.51 -13.25
C LEU A 238 -14.51 12.81 -12.85
N ILE A 239 -14.10 13.43 -11.75
CA ILE A 239 -14.70 14.64 -11.21
C ILE A 239 -13.69 15.80 -11.24
N LEU A 240 -12.44 15.51 -10.88
CA LEU A 240 -11.34 16.46 -10.90
C LEU A 240 -10.86 16.66 -12.35
N PRO A 241 -10.81 17.90 -12.87
CA PRO A 241 -10.23 18.15 -14.19
C PRO A 241 -8.79 17.66 -14.25
N SER A 242 -8.53 16.67 -15.09
CA SER A 242 -7.31 15.87 -15.01
C SER A 242 -6.86 15.41 -16.39
N HIS A 243 -5.71 14.75 -16.42
CA HIS A 243 -5.16 14.08 -17.60
C HIS A 243 -5.11 12.56 -17.36
N PRO A 244 -5.38 11.69 -18.37
CA PRO A 244 -5.31 10.23 -18.23
C PRO A 244 -4.01 9.68 -17.63
N LEU A 245 -2.86 10.25 -18.02
CA LEU A 245 -1.55 9.99 -17.37
C LEU A 245 -1.61 10.04 -15.84
N LEU A 246 -2.29 11.03 -15.25
CA LEU A 246 -2.39 11.15 -13.80
C LEU A 246 -3.28 10.06 -13.20
N ALA A 247 -4.31 9.60 -13.91
CA ALA A 247 -5.11 8.46 -13.47
C ALA A 247 -4.31 7.15 -13.49
N ILE A 248 -3.51 6.93 -14.54
CA ILE A 248 -2.56 5.80 -14.60
C ILE A 248 -1.54 5.90 -13.47
N TYR A 249 -1.01 7.10 -13.21
CA TYR A 249 -0.10 7.33 -12.08
C TYR A 249 -0.74 6.99 -10.73
N HIS A 250 -1.99 7.39 -10.50
CA HIS A 250 -2.74 7.02 -9.29
C HIS A 250 -2.82 5.50 -9.11
N LEU A 251 -3.20 4.80 -10.19
CA LEU A 251 -3.29 3.34 -10.19
C LEU A 251 -1.92 2.69 -9.98
N HIS A 252 -0.82 3.29 -10.46
CA HIS A 252 0.53 2.80 -10.20
C HIS A 252 0.94 2.97 -8.75
N ILE A 253 0.64 4.12 -8.13
CA ILE A 253 0.90 4.32 -6.68
C ILE A 253 0.20 3.22 -5.89
N ALA A 254 -1.10 3.01 -6.11
CA ALA A 254 -1.85 1.95 -5.44
C ALA A 254 -1.26 0.55 -5.76
N GLY A 255 -1.15 0.20 -7.04
CA GLY A 255 -0.83 -1.16 -7.44
C GLY A 255 0.61 -1.59 -7.23
N THR A 256 1.58 -0.68 -7.36
CA THR A 256 3.00 -1.01 -7.22
C THR A 256 3.62 -0.47 -5.94
N GLY A 257 3.06 0.60 -5.38
CA GLY A 257 3.47 1.16 -4.10
C GLY A 257 3.13 0.28 -2.91
N ALA A 258 2.07 -0.52 -3.00
CA ALA A 258 1.69 -1.46 -1.94
C ALA A 258 2.85 -2.39 -1.52
N ILE A 259 3.76 -2.76 -2.43
CA ILE A 259 4.93 -3.58 -2.09
C ILE A 259 5.78 -2.93 -1.00
N VAL A 260 5.98 -1.61 -1.06
CA VAL A 260 6.91 -0.87 -0.18
C VAL A 260 6.58 -1.16 1.29
N GLY A 261 5.29 -1.19 1.65
CA GLY A 261 4.81 -1.54 2.99
C GLY A 261 4.85 -3.04 3.34
N HIS A 262 4.98 -3.94 2.36
CA HIS A 262 4.89 -5.40 2.54
C HIS A 262 6.20 -6.15 2.26
N ILE A 263 7.31 -5.45 2.02
CA ILE A 263 8.63 -6.08 1.81
C ILE A 263 9.00 -7.00 2.98
N GLY A 264 8.60 -6.67 4.21
CA GLY A 264 8.86 -7.50 5.41
C GLY A 264 10.25 -7.31 6.02
N PHE A 265 11.01 -6.33 5.52
CA PHE A 265 12.34 -5.94 5.98
C PHE A 265 12.37 -4.44 6.23
N ASP A 266 13.17 -3.98 7.19
CA ASP A 266 13.40 -2.55 7.46
C ASP A 266 14.23 -1.87 6.39
N LYS A 267 15.32 -2.54 5.99
CA LYS A 267 16.26 -2.02 5.00
C LYS A 267 16.55 -3.06 3.92
N VAL A 268 16.77 -2.56 2.71
CA VAL A 268 17.34 -3.30 1.58
C VAL A 268 18.85 -3.12 1.61
N GLU A 269 19.62 -4.20 1.77
CA GLU A 269 21.09 -4.12 1.72
C GLU A 269 21.57 -3.81 0.28
N LEU A 270 22.28 -2.68 0.12
CA LEU A 270 22.92 -2.25 -1.15
C LEU A 270 24.43 -2.54 -1.18
N GLY A 271 24.96 -3.13 -0.11
CA GLY A 271 26.37 -3.48 0.07
C GLY A 271 26.65 -3.81 1.54
N GLU A 272 27.93 -3.91 1.90
CA GLU A 272 28.29 -4.25 3.29
C GLU A 272 27.93 -3.13 4.28
N GLU A 273 27.95 -1.87 3.85
CA GLU A 273 27.78 -0.71 4.73
C GLU A 273 26.63 0.23 4.33
N LYS A 274 25.94 -0.03 3.21
CA LYS A 274 24.85 0.82 2.70
C LYS A 274 23.54 0.06 2.59
N GLY A 275 22.45 0.72 2.93
CA GLY A 275 21.10 0.18 2.81
C GLY A 275 20.08 1.27 2.52
N LEU A 276 18.97 0.89 1.90
CA LEU A 276 17.84 1.76 1.61
C LEU A 276 16.69 1.43 2.57
N ASP A 277 16.12 2.46 3.20
CA ASP A 277 14.91 2.30 4.02
C ASP A 277 13.70 1.89 3.19
N THR A 278 12.96 0.91 3.69
CA THR A 278 11.70 0.45 3.07
C THR A 278 10.50 1.22 3.59
N HIS A 279 10.58 1.80 4.79
CA HIS A 279 9.45 2.37 5.52
C HIS A 279 8.32 1.37 5.85
N ALA A 280 8.57 0.07 5.76
CA ALA A 280 7.55 -0.98 5.95
C ALA A 280 7.14 -1.21 7.41
N TYR A 281 7.85 -0.65 8.39
CA TYR A 281 7.67 -1.06 9.79
C TYR A 281 6.30 -0.68 10.37
N ALA A 282 5.77 0.50 10.01
CA ALA A 282 4.45 0.94 10.45
C ALA A 282 3.35 -0.06 10.01
N HIS A 283 3.41 -0.49 8.75
CA HIS A 283 2.48 -1.47 8.19
C HIS A 283 2.73 -2.90 8.69
N TYR A 284 3.97 -3.25 9.00
CA TYR A 284 4.25 -4.51 9.71
C TYR A 284 3.60 -4.53 11.10
N LEU A 285 3.69 -3.44 11.87
CA LEU A 285 3.00 -3.33 13.15
C LEU A 285 1.48 -3.40 12.97
N HIS A 286 0.95 -2.83 11.89
CA HIS A 286 -0.45 -2.97 11.53
C HIS A 286 -0.85 -4.44 11.33
N HIS A 287 -0.11 -5.20 10.53
CA HIS A 287 -0.34 -6.66 10.35
C HIS A 287 -0.16 -7.48 11.63
N LYS A 288 0.65 -6.99 12.58
CA LYS A 288 0.90 -7.65 13.85
C LYS A 288 -0.20 -7.41 14.89
N PHE A 289 -0.76 -6.21 14.94
CA PHE A 289 -1.65 -5.76 16.00
C PHE A 289 -3.08 -5.43 15.52
N PHE A 290 -3.30 -5.29 14.22
CA PHE A 290 -4.56 -5.04 13.51
C PHE A 290 -5.27 -3.71 13.82
N GLU A 291 -5.05 -3.10 14.99
CA GLU A 291 -5.78 -1.89 15.43
C GLU A 291 -4.98 -0.58 15.39
N VAL A 292 -3.81 -0.60 14.74
CA VAL A 292 -2.87 0.51 14.71
C VAL A 292 -2.37 0.80 13.30
N ASN A 293 -1.93 2.03 13.03
CA ASN A 293 -1.23 2.42 11.80
C ASN A 293 -1.99 2.06 10.51
N TYR A 294 -3.17 2.64 10.31
CA TYR A 294 -3.97 2.42 9.11
C TYR A 294 -3.48 3.21 7.88
N ALA A 295 -2.67 4.25 8.05
CA ALA A 295 -2.10 5.07 6.97
C ALA A 295 -0.70 4.60 6.55
N ASP A 296 -0.27 5.00 5.35
CA ASP A 296 1.08 4.72 4.82
C ASP A 296 2.17 5.58 5.47
N GLY A 297 1.81 6.72 6.08
CA GLY A 297 2.66 7.47 7.00
C GLY A 297 3.09 8.87 6.56
N SER A 298 2.75 9.34 5.35
CA SER A 298 3.01 10.74 4.95
C SER A 298 2.08 11.73 5.65
N LEU A 299 0.87 11.29 5.98
CA LEU A 299 -0.11 12.06 6.73
C LEU A 299 -0.20 11.56 8.18
N PRO A 300 -0.27 12.45 9.18
CA PRO A 300 -0.39 12.06 10.59
C PRO A 300 -1.82 11.60 10.97
N LEU A 301 -2.54 10.92 10.08
CA LEU A 301 -3.95 10.52 10.26
C LEU A 301 -4.12 9.62 11.49
N ASP A 302 -3.26 8.62 11.65
CA ASP A 302 -3.30 7.75 12.82
C ASP A 302 -3.04 8.48 14.14
N LYS A 303 -2.25 9.56 14.14
CA LYS A 303 -2.10 10.39 15.33
C LYS A 303 -3.36 11.19 15.61
N TRP A 304 -3.97 11.79 14.60
CA TRP A 304 -5.20 12.56 14.74
C TRP A 304 -6.37 11.73 15.25
N PHE A 305 -6.45 10.47 14.84
CA PHE A 305 -7.54 9.57 15.20
C PHE A 305 -7.19 8.57 16.31
N GLY A 306 -6.00 8.69 16.92
CA GLY A 306 -5.61 7.93 18.11
C GLY A 306 -5.28 6.46 17.86
N THR A 307 -4.88 6.10 16.65
CA THR A 307 -4.52 4.74 16.20
C THR A 307 -3.03 4.60 15.88
N TRP A 308 -2.22 5.62 16.15
CA TRP A 308 -0.77 5.58 15.95
C TRP A 308 -0.06 4.63 16.94
N HIS A 309 0.91 3.89 16.42
CA HIS A 309 1.83 3.06 17.19
C HIS A 309 3.24 3.18 16.60
N ASP A 310 4.18 3.72 17.38
CA ASP A 310 5.53 4.03 16.93
C ASP A 310 6.55 2.90 17.11
N GLY A 311 6.13 1.78 17.70
CA GLY A 311 7.01 0.63 17.97
C GLY A 311 7.67 0.68 19.35
N THR A 312 7.32 1.67 20.18
CA THR A 312 7.83 1.80 21.55
C THR A 312 6.90 1.15 22.58
N LYS A 313 7.39 1.02 23.82
CA LYS A 313 6.57 0.58 24.97
C LYS A 313 5.44 1.54 25.30
N ASP A 314 5.61 2.83 25.02
CA ASP A 314 4.55 3.81 25.22
C ASP A 314 3.45 3.61 24.17
N GLY A 315 3.84 3.26 22.93
CA GLY A 315 2.93 2.80 21.89
C GLY A 315 2.12 1.57 22.32
N ASP A 316 2.80 0.55 22.89
CA ASP A 316 2.15 -0.66 23.43
C ASP A 316 1.14 -0.27 24.53
N ALA A 317 1.54 0.58 25.49
CA ALA A 317 0.68 1.01 26.59
C ALA A 317 -0.56 1.79 26.12
N LEU A 318 -0.43 2.64 25.09
CA LEU A 318 -1.56 3.36 24.49
C LEU A 318 -2.54 2.39 23.80
N MET A 319 -2.02 1.38 23.11
CA MET A 319 -2.84 0.33 22.48
C MET A 319 -3.59 -0.49 23.54
N ASP A 320 -2.89 -0.99 24.56
CA ASP A 320 -3.48 -1.77 25.65
C ASP A 320 -4.59 -0.97 26.37
N ALA A 321 -4.36 0.32 26.60
CA ALA A 321 -5.37 1.20 27.20
C ALA A 321 -6.63 1.34 26.32
N ARG A 322 -6.51 1.36 24.98
CA ARG A 322 -7.66 1.37 24.07
C ARG A 322 -8.40 0.03 24.12
N TRP A 323 -7.66 -1.07 24.14
CA TRP A 323 -8.24 -2.41 24.23
C TRP A 323 -9.05 -2.60 25.51
N GLU A 324 -8.51 -2.21 26.67
CA GLU A 324 -9.24 -2.31 27.95
C GLU A 324 -10.50 -1.44 27.97
N LYS A 325 -10.46 -0.23 27.40
CA LYS A 325 -11.67 0.61 27.22
C LYS A 325 -12.73 -0.07 26.35
N LYS A 326 -12.31 -0.70 25.24
CA LYS A 326 -13.21 -1.45 24.34
C LYS A 326 -13.85 -2.64 25.05
N LYS A 327 -13.06 -3.40 25.81
CA LYS A 327 -13.51 -4.54 26.60
C LYS A 327 -14.52 -4.12 27.68
N ALA A 328 -14.23 -3.04 28.42
CA ALA A 328 -15.14 -2.48 29.41
C ALA A 328 -16.48 -2.08 28.77
N ARG A 329 -16.45 -1.39 27.61
CA ARG A 329 -17.67 -1.02 26.87
C ARG A 329 -18.49 -2.24 26.44
N LEU A 330 -17.85 -3.28 25.90
CA LEU A 330 -18.53 -4.51 25.47
C LEU A 330 -19.13 -5.29 26.65
N ASN A 331 -18.47 -5.28 27.80
CA ASN A 331 -19.01 -5.91 29.01
C ASN A 331 -20.22 -5.13 29.55
N ALA A 332 -20.18 -3.79 29.49
CA ALA A 332 -21.31 -2.95 29.88
C ALA A 332 -22.53 -3.13 28.96
N THR A 333 -22.35 -3.26 27.64
CA THR A 333 -23.47 -3.54 26.72
C THR A 333 -23.99 -4.97 26.76
N LYS A 334 -23.25 -5.91 27.35
CA LYS A 334 -23.74 -7.26 27.66
C LYS A 334 -24.53 -7.33 28.97
N GLN A 335 -24.50 -6.28 29.79
CA GLN A 335 -25.35 -6.14 30.98
C GLN A 335 -26.49 -5.15 30.72
N PRO A 336 -27.55 -5.60 30.03
CA PRO A 336 -28.88 -5.26 30.49
C PRO A 336 -29.83 -6.47 30.44
N GLY A 337 -30.20 -6.98 31.62
CA GLY A 337 -31.39 -7.82 31.83
C GLY A 337 -31.26 -9.31 31.51
N GLU A 338 -31.84 -10.10 32.41
CA GLU A 338 -32.41 -11.44 32.17
C GLU A 338 -33.32 -11.51 30.94
#